data_AF-A0A2V2W0P3-F1
#
_entry.id   AF-A0A2V2W0P3-F1
#
_cell.length_a   1.000
_cell.length_b   1.000
_cell.length_c   1.000
_cell.angle_alpha   90.00
_cell.angle_beta   90.00
_cell.angle_gamma   90.00
#
_symmetry.space_group_name_H-M   'P 1'
#
loop_
_entity.id
_entity.type
_entity.pdbx_description
1 polymer ?
#
loop_
_entity_poly.entity_id
_entity_poly.type
_entity_poly.pdbx_seq_one_letter_code
_entity_poly.pdbx_strand_id
1 'polypeptide(L)'
;MSSYQRITVQFAGGCELLFDKQTQLQLEGIVPHGTTINGLVQMLKVNHIKERPDLFVDQSGTALRPGILVLVNACDAEVVGGLDYVLTDGDTIEFISTLHGG
;
A
#
# COMPACT_ATOMS: atom_id res chain seq x y z
N MET A 1 21.46 1.21 -5.91
CA MET A 1 20.39 0.19 -5.94
C MET A 1 19.42 0.62 -7.02
N SER A 2 18.99 -0.29 -7.90
CA SER A 2 18.00 0.02 -8.93
C SER A 2 16.60 0.12 -8.31
N SER A 3 15.79 1.05 -8.78
CA SER A 3 14.40 1.27 -8.36
C SER A 3 13.46 1.11 -9.55
N TYR A 4 12.21 0.72 -9.26
CA TYR A 4 11.15 0.65 -10.25
C TYR A 4 10.90 2.06 -10.82
N GLN A 5 10.67 2.14 -12.12
CA GLN A 5 10.39 3.41 -12.80
C GLN A 5 9.08 4.01 -12.28
N ARG A 6 8.05 3.17 -12.09
CA ARG A 6 6.75 3.64 -11.60
C ARG A 6 6.00 2.54 -10.86
N ILE A 7 5.59 2.83 -9.64
CA ILE A 7 4.57 2.07 -8.90
C ILE A 7 3.39 3.01 -8.65
N THR A 8 2.18 2.53 -8.92
CA THR A 8 0.95 3.26 -8.63
C THR A 8 0.36 2.73 -7.33
N VAL A 9 0.09 3.62 -6.38
CA VAL A 9 -0.63 3.26 -5.15
C VAL A 9 -1.97 3.96 -5.15
N GLN A 10 -3.04 3.23 -4.92
CA GLN A 10 -4.40 3.75 -4.90
C GLN A 10 -5.06 3.47 -3.55
N PHE A 11 -5.94 4.37 -3.14
CA PHE A 11 -6.62 4.32 -1.85
C PHE A 11 -8.13 4.45 -2.03
N ALA A 12 -8.87 3.60 -1.32
CA ALA A 12 -10.33 3.66 -1.28
C ALA A 12 -10.87 3.20 0.09
N GLY A 13 -12.18 3.35 0.28
CA GLY A 13 -12.86 2.90 1.50
C GLY A 13 -12.45 3.69 2.75
N GLY A 14 -12.00 4.94 2.59
CA GLY A 14 -11.53 5.78 3.69
C GLY A 14 -10.01 5.72 3.91
N CYS A 15 -9.27 4.85 3.21
CA CYS A 15 -7.81 4.84 3.27
C CYS A 15 -7.21 6.17 2.78
N GLU A 16 -7.85 6.85 1.82
CA GLU A 16 -7.43 8.14 1.29
C GLU A 16 -7.29 9.22 2.38
N LEU A 17 -8.06 9.12 3.47
CA LEU A 17 -8.00 10.05 4.59
C LEU A 17 -6.64 10.00 5.30
N LEU A 18 -5.94 8.87 5.26
CA LEU A 18 -4.60 8.71 5.84
C LEU A 18 -3.50 9.38 5.01
N PHE A 19 -3.80 9.69 3.75
CA PHE A 19 -2.88 10.20 2.75
C PHE A 19 -3.32 11.58 2.22
N ASP A 20 -3.76 12.47 3.12
CA ASP A 20 -4.17 13.85 2.77
C ASP A 20 -5.32 13.90 1.74
N LYS A 21 -6.27 12.96 1.84
CA LYS A 21 -7.43 12.81 0.94
C LYS A 21 -7.04 12.53 -0.52
N GLN A 22 -5.81 12.09 -0.76
CA GLN A 22 -5.36 11.67 -2.08
C GLN A 22 -5.87 10.26 -2.35
N THR A 23 -6.51 10.06 -3.50
CA THR A 23 -6.98 8.74 -3.96
C THR A 23 -5.88 7.93 -4.62
N GLN A 24 -4.76 8.56 -4.99
CA GLN A 24 -3.64 7.92 -5.66
C GLN A 24 -2.31 8.63 -5.35
N LEU A 25 -1.25 7.84 -5.24
CA LEU A 25 0.15 8.26 -5.27
C LEU A 25 0.87 7.59 -6.44
N GLN A 26 1.71 8.34 -7.14
CA GLN A 26 2.65 7.81 -8.11
C GLN A 26 4.04 7.83 -7.50
N LEU A 27 4.63 6.65 -7.32
CA LEU A 27 5.96 6.48 -6.75
C LEU A 27 6.94 6.19 -7.90
N GLU A 28 7.63 7.23 -8.35
CA GLU A 28 8.54 7.15 -9.50
C GLU A 28 9.99 7.10 -9.06
N GLY A 29 10.72 6.04 -9.44
CA GLY A 29 12.16 5.92 -9.18
C GLY A 29 12.56 5.81 -7.71
N ILE A 30 11.61 5.68 -6.78
CA ILE A 30 11.87 5.65 -5.33
C ILE A 30 11.66 4.28 -4.68
N VAL A 31 10.96 3.35 -5.33
CA VAL A 31 10.70 2.01 -4.79
C VAL A 31 11.84 1.08 -5.22
N PRO A 32 12.66 0.53 -4.30
CA PRO A 32 13.76 -0.34 -4.66
C PRO A 32 13.30 -1.65 -5.32
N HIS A 33 14.11 -2.20 -6.23
CA HIS A 33 13.84 -3.55 -6.76
C HIS A 33 13.88 -4.60 -5.64
N GLY A 34 12.99 -5.59 -5.73
CA GLY A 34 12.83 -6.64 -4.72
C GLY A 34 11.94 -6.23 -3.54
N THR A 35 11.40 -5.00 -3.53
CA THR A 35 10.41 -4.59 -2.52
C THR A 35 9.13 -5.43 -2.66
N THR A 36 8.67 -6.00 -1.56
CA THR A 36 7.38 -6.68 -1.46
C THR A 36 6.26 -5.70 -1.17
N ILE A 37 5.00 -6.14 -1.26
CA ILE A 37 3.85 -5.34 -0.79
C ILE A 37 4.04 -4.93 0.68
N ASN A 38 4.49 -5.83 1.56
CA ASN A 38 4.77 -5.46 2.94
C ASN A 38 5.86 -4.38 3.04
N GLY A 39 6.92 -4.49 2.23
CA GLY A 39 7.96 -3.46 2.16
C GLY A 39 7.40 -2.10 1.72
N LEU A 40 6.50 -2.09 0.74
CA LEU A 40 5.80 -0.88 0.30
C LEU A 40 4.93 -0.28 1.41
N VAL A 41 4.19 -1.11 2.16
CA VAL A 41 3.40 -0.66 3.32
C VAL A 41 4.28 0.03 4.36
N GLN A 42 5.45 -0.53 4.67
CA GLN A 42 6.39 0.09 5.59
C GLN A 42 6.93 1.42 5.04
N MET A 43 7.22 1.52 3.75
CA MET A 43 7.65 2.77 3.11
C MET A 43 6.56 3.85 3.16
N LEU A 44 5.31 3.50 2.85
CA LEU A 44 4.17 4.41 2.91
C LEU A 44 3.92 4.91 4.33
N LYS A 45 4.00 4.02 5.32
CA LYS A 45 3.85 4.35 6.73
C LYS A 45 4.82 5.43 7.18
N VAL A 46 6.09 5.32 6.78
CA VAL A 46 7.15 6.24 7.24
C VAL A 46 7.10 7.57 6.49
N ASN A 47 6.82 7.56 5.19
CA ASN A 47 7.05 8.73 4.34
C ASN A 47 5.77 9.44 3.87
N HIS A 48 4.63 8.75 3.81
CA HIS A 48 3.44 9.21 3.10
C HIS A 48 2.20 9.37 3.97
N ILE A 49 2.06 8.62 5.07
CA ILE A 49 0.95 8.81 6.00
C ILE A 49 1.07 10.17 6.69
N LYS A 50 -0.02 10.95 6.69
CA LYS A 50 -0.11 12.26 7.36
C LYS A 50 -0.92 12.23 8.65
N GLU A 51 -1.84 11.29 8.76
CA GLU A 51 -2.71 11.09 9.90
C GLU A 51 -2.19 9.94 10.79
N ARG A 52 -3.08 9.29 11.56
CA ARG A 52 -2.75 8.21 12.49
C ARG A 52 -2.27 6.94 11.74
N PRO A 53 -0.97 6.59 11.76
CA PRO A 53 -0.46 5.41 11.04
C PRO A 53 -1.03 4.09 11.59
N ASP A 54 -1.45 4.06 12.85
CA ASP A 54 -2.07 2.90 13.50
C ASP A 54 -3.44 2.51 12.88
N LEU A 55 -3.99 3.33 11.98
CA LEU A 55 -5.18 2.99 11.21
C LEU A 55 -4.84 2.24 9.91
N PHE A 56 -3.59 2.30 9.47
CA PHE A 56 -3.11 1.60 8.27
C PHE A 56 -2.41 0.28 8.61
N VAL A 57 -1.65 0.25 9.70
CA VAL A 57 -0.94 -0.95 10.19
C VAL A 57 -1.56 -1.48 11.47
N ASP A 58 -1.28 -2.75 11.78
CA ASP A 58 -1.72 -3.40 13.01
C ASP A 58 -0.94 -2.89 14.24
N GLN A 59 -1.28 -3.42 15.42
CA GLN A 59 -0.70 -2.98 16.69
C GLN A 59 0.82 -3.23 16.80
N SER A 60 1.38 -4.21 16.08
CA SER A 60 2.83 -4.38 16.01
C SER A 60 3.49 -3.38 15.06
N GLY A 61 2.69 -2.71 14.22
CA GLY A 61 3.15 -1.73 13.23
C GLY A 61 3.88 -2.37 12.05
N THR A 62 3.81 -3.69 11.91
CA THR A 62 4.59 -4.48 10.93
C THR A 62 3.74 -5.07 9.83
N ALA A 63 2.46 -5.31 10.07
CA ALA A 63 1.53 -5.81 9.07
C ALA A 63 0.43 -4.79 8.80
N LEU A 64 -0.29 -4.94 7.69
CA LEU A 64 -1.49 -4.17 7.44
C LEU A 64 -2.55 -4.46 8.50
N ARG A 65 -3.29 -3.43 8.85
CA ARG A 65 -4.41 -3.58 9.77
C ARG A 65 -5.45 -4.54 9.17
N PRO A 66 -5.97 -5.51 9.93
CA PRO A 66 -7.08 -6.35 9.47
C PRO A 66 -8.26 -5.50 8.98
N GLY A 67 -8.88 -5.95 7.88
CA GLY A 67 -9.95 -5.22 7.17
C GLY A 67 -9.46 -4.09 6.25
N ILE A 68 -8.19 -4.15 5.84
CA ILE A 68 -7.72 -3.50 4.62
C ILE A 68 -7.50 -4.60 3.58
N LEU A 69 -8.26 -4.55 2.49
CA LEU A 69 -8.06 -5.40 1.32
C LEU A 69 -6.96 -4.80 0.43
N VAL A 70 -6.11 -5.66 -0.12
CA VAL A 70 -5.05 -5.26 -1.04
C VAL A 70 -5.29 -5.89 -2.39
N LEU A 71 -5.29 -5.09 -3.46
CA LEU A 71 -5.31 -5.59 -4.83
C LEU A 71 -3.99 -5.27 -5.52
N VAL A 72 -3.52 -6.20 -6.35
CA VAL A 72 -2.41 -6.02 -7.29
C VAL A 72 -2.99 -6.08 -8.69
N ASN A 73 -2.94 -4.97 -9.42
CA ASN A 73 -3.48 -4.86 -10.78
C ASN A 73 -4.94 -5.37 -10.87
N ALA A 74 -5.80 -4.90 -9.95
CA ALA A 74 -7.20 -5.31 -9.79
C ALA A 74 -7.43 -6.81 -9.48
N CYS A 75 -6.39 -7.55 -9.09
CA CYS A 75 -6.48 -8.92 -8.60
C CYS A 75 -6.23 -8.97 -7.09
N ASP A 76 -6.95 -9.83 -6.36
CA ASP A 76 -6.74 -10.00 -4.92
C ASP A 76 -5.29 -10.44 -4.63
N ALA A 77 -4.60 -9.69 -3.77
CA ALA A 77 -3.22 -9.96 -3.41
C ALA A 77 -3.05 -11.39 -2.90
N GLU A 78 -4.02 -11.94 -2.14
CA GLU A 78 -3.94 -13.30 -1.58
C GLU A 78 -3.77 -14.38 -2.65
N VAL A 79 -4.24 -14.15 -3.88
CA VAL A 79 -4.16 -15.11 -4.99
C VAL A 79 -2.81 -15.07 -5.71
N VAL A 80 -2.12 -13.93 -5.67
CA VAL A 80 -0.87 -13.70 -6.44
C VAL A 80 0.40 -13.79 -5.59
N GLY A 81 0.29 -13.93 -4.27
CA GLY A 81 1.43 -14.06 -3.35
C GLY A 81 1.27 -13.34 -2.01
N GLY A 82 0.12 -12.72 -1.77
CA GLY A 82 -0.19 -11.97 -0.57
C GLY A 82 0.76 -10.81 -0.35
N LEU A 83 1.07 -10.52 0.92
CA LEU A 83 1.97 -9.44 1.30
C LEU A 83 3.44 -9.67 0.90
N ASP A 84 3.80 -10.91 0.54
CA ASP A 84 5.13 -11.30 0.09
C ASP A 84 5.30 -11.17 -1.43
N TYR A 85 4.25 -10.80 -2.18
CA TYR A 85 4.35 -10.48 -3.60
C TYR A 85 5.43 -9.42 -3.83
N VAL A 86 6.41 -9.74 -4.67
CA VAL A 86 7.49 -8.83 -5.06
C VAL A 86 6.98 -7.95 -6.19
N LEU A 87 7.04 -6.63 -5.98
CA LEU A 87 6.55 -5.66 -6.95
C LEU A 87 7.28 -5.77 -8.29
N THR A 88 6.61 -5.32 -9.33
CA THR A 88 7.17 -5.19 -10.68
C THR A 88 6.91 -3.79 -11.23
N ASP A 89 7.71 -3.39 -12.21
CA ASP A 89 7.58 -2.04 -12.77
C ASP A 89 6.22 -1.85 -13.45
N GLY A 90 5.54 -0.76 -13.11
CA GLY A 90 4.22 -0.43 -13.61
C GLY A 90 3.06 -0.97 -12.78
N ASP A 91 3.31 -1.75 -11.72
CA ASP A 91 2.26 -2.30 -10.87
C ASP A 91 1.36 -1.23 -10.26
N THR A 92 0.08 -1.58 -10.12
CA THR A 92 -0.91 -0.83 -9.35
C THR A 92 -1.28 -1.61 -8.10
N ILE A 93 -1.10 -0.97 -6.94
CA ILE A 93 -1.42 -1.53 -5.63
C ILE A 93 -2.55 -0.70 -5.02
N GLU A 94 -3.71 -1.32 -4.84
CA GLU A 94 -4.89 -0.68 -4.24
C GLU A 94 -5.06 -1.13 -2.80
N PHE A 95 -5.19 -0.16 -1.88
CA PHE A 95 -5.55 -0.41 -0.48
C PHE A 95 -6.99 0.07 -0.25
N ILE A 96 -7.86 -0.86 0.14
CA ILE A 96 -9.29 -0.59 0.33
C ILE A 96 -9.64 -0.95 1.77
N SER A 97 -10.00 0.04 2.59
CA SER A 97 -10.52 -0.32 3.91
C SER A 97 -11.97 -0.78 3.81
N THR A 98 -12.25 -1.95 4.37
CA THR A 98 -13.58 -2.56 4.44
C THR A 98 -14.27 -2.33 5.79
N LEU A 99 -13.57 -1.71 6.74
CA LEU A 99 -14.04 -1.50 8.12
C LEU A 99 -14.46 -0.05 8.43
N HIS A 100 -14.04 0.94 7.65
CA HIS A 100 -14.28 2.36 7.98
C HIS A 100 -15.63 2.89 7.47
N GLY A 101 -16.68 2.11 7.71
CA GLY A 101 -18.07 2.57 7.57
C GLY A 101 -18.55 3.21 8.87
N GLY A 102 -18.34 4.51 9.03
CA GLY A 102 -18.81 5.31 10.16
C GLY A 102 -18.81 6.79 9.84
#